data_AF-A0A519M3T4-F1
#
_entry.id   AF-A0A519M3T4-F1
#
_cell.length_a   1.000
_cell.length_b   1.000
_cell.length_c   1.000
_cell.angle_alpha   90.00
_cell.angle_beta   90.00
_cell.angle_gamma   90.00
#
_symmetry.space_group_name_H-M   'P 1'
#
loop_
_entity.id
_entity.type
_entity.pdbx_description
1 polymer ?
#
loop_
_entity_poly.entity_id
_entity_poly.type
_entity_poly.pdbx_seq_one_letter_code
_entity_poly.pdbx_strand_id
1 'polypeptide(L)'
;MIDKTHDEARQGEAFRGLANDAPAGKRFYIESYGCAMNFADSEVVASILQDNGFSPTVNIEMSDLILINTCSIREKAEQTVRKRLTEFKKLKRANRGLLVGVLGCMA
;
A
#
# COMPACT_ATOMS: atom_id res chain seq x y z
N MET A 1 -1.02 -25.79 -13.20
CA MET A 1 -2.12 -25.32 -12.33
C MET A 1 -1.51 -24.26 -11.43
N ILE A 2 -1.69 -22.97 -11.75
CA ILE A 2 -1.11 -21.90 -10.93
C ILE A 2 -1.92 -21.88 -9.65
N ASP A 3 -1.28 -22.28 -8.57
CA ASP A 3 -1.86 -22.37 -7.24
C ASP A 3 -2.32 -20.97 -6.79
N LYS A 4 -3.63 -20.70 -6.92
CA LYS A 4 -4.27 -19.46 -6.46
C LYS A 4 -4.53 -19.52 -4.96
N THR A 5 -3.59 -20.03 -4.19
CA THR A 5 -3.75 -20.13 -2.74
C THR A 5 -3.74 -18.72 -2.15
N HIS A 6 -4.87 -18.36 -1.57
CA HIS A 6 -5.07 -17.07 -0.91
C HIS A 6 -4.48 -17.17 0.49
N ASP A 7 -3.32 -16.55 0.68
CA ASP A 7 -2.68 -16.47 1.98
C ASP A 7 -3.31 -15.33 2.81
N GLU A 8 -4.28 -15.69 3.65
CA GLU A 8 -4.95 -14.76 4.57
C GLU A 8 -3.97 -14.16 5.59
N ALA A 9 -2.81 -14.79 5.85
CA ALA A 9 -1.82 -14.25 6.78
C ALA A 9 -1.11 -13.00 6.24
N ARG A 10 -1.17 -12.78 4.92
CA ARG A 10 -0.53 -11.63 4.25
C ARG A 10 -1.43 -10.41 4.09
N GLN A 11 -2.70 -10.49 4.49
CA GLN A 11 -3.63 -9.37 4.34
C GLN A 11 -3.20 -8.17 5.21
N GLY A 12 -3.02 -7.00 4.59
CA GLY A 12 -2.51 -5.81 5.27
C GLY A 12 -0.99 -5.76 5.38
N GLU A 13 -0.26 -6.60 4.64
CA GLU A 13 1.20 -6.54 4.57
C GLU A 13 1.63 -5.21 3.93
N ALA A 14 2.51 -4.49 4.64
CA ALA A 14 3.19 -3.33 4.10
C ALA A 14 4.33 -3.79 3.19
N PHE A 15 4.45 -3.20 2.01
CA PHE A 15 5.56 -3.47 1.09
C PHE A 15 6.91 -3.20 1.76
N ARG A 16 7.78 -4.22 1.80
CA ARG A 16 9.14 -4.15 2.34
C ARG A 16 10.15 -4.14 1.20
N GLY A 17 10.36 -2.96 0.61
CA GLY A 17 11.48 -2.75 -0.31
C GLY A 17 12.78 -2.47 0.44
N LEU A 18 13.92 -2.72 -0.21
CA LEU A 18 15.19 -2.16 0.24
C LEU A 18 15.02 -0.64 0.24
N ALA A 19 15.01 -0.04 1.43
CA ALA A 19 15.17 1.40 1.53
C ALA A 19 16.57 1.69 1.00
N ASN A 20 16.67 2.29 -0.18
CA ASN A 20 17.88 3.03 -0.47
C ASN A 20 17.98 4.09 0.61
N ASP A 21 19.06 4.10 1.39
CA ASP A 21 19.41 5.13 2.36
C ASP A 21 19.69 6.48 1.67
N ALA A 22 18.95 6.81 0.60
CA ALA A 22 18.99 8.07 -0.08
C ALA A 22 18.37 9.13 0.84
N PRO A 23 19.17 10.05 1.40
CA PRO A 23 18.63 11.13 2.19
C PRO A 23 17.96 12.12 1.23
N ALA A 24 16.73 12.52 1.54
CA ALA A 24 15.95 13.63 0.94
C ALA A 24 14.86 13.31 -0.12
N GLY A 25 14.45 12.06 -0.32
CA GLY A 25 13.28 11.71 -1.13
C GLY A 25 11.96 11.63 -0.32
N LYS A 26 10.82 11.83 -0.98
CA LYS A 26 9.49 11.57 -0.38
C LYS A 26 9.32 10.07 -0.09
N ARG A 27 8.64 9.73 1.00
CA ARG A 27 8.44 8.33 1.40
C ARG A 27 7.08 7.80 0.99
N PHE A 28 7.00 6.55 0.56
CA PHE A 28 5.74 5.90 0.21
C PHE A 28 5.52 4.62 1.01
N TYR A 29 4.26 4.39 1.40
CA TYR A 29 3.78 3.20 2.09
C TYR A 29 2.74 2.52 1.19
N ILE A 30 2.92 1.23 0.91
CA ILE A 30 1.93 0.43 0.18
C ILE A 30 1.45 -0.69 1.09
N GLU A 31 0.13 -0.83 1.20
CA GLU A 31 -0.51 -1.91 1.95
C GLU A 31 -1.41 -2.71 1.02
N SER A 32 -1.23 -4.03 1.03
CA SER A 32 -1.88 -4.92 0.06
C SER A 32 -2.94 -5.81 0.71
N TYR A 33 -4.07 -5.93 0.05
CA TYR A 33 -5.20 -6.79 0.39
C TYR A 33 -5.64 -7.54 -0.87
N GLY A 34 -6.00 -8.81 -0.72
CA GLY A 34 -6.46 -9.65 -1.84
C GLY A 34 -5.51 -10.79 -2.15
N CYS A 35 -5.32 -11.10 -3.42
CA CYS A 35 -4.62 -12.31 -3.87
C CYS A 35 -3.14 -12.03 -4.20
N ALA A 36 -2.39 -13.09 -4.54
CA ALA A 36 -0.98 -13.00 -4.94
C ALA A 36 -0.70 -11.94 -6.01
N MET A 37 -1.67 -11.66 -6.89
CA MET A 37 -1.57 -10.61 -7.91
C MET A 37 -1.43 -9.21 -7.30
N ASN A 38 -2.20 -8.86 -6.26
CA ASN A 38 -2.08 -7.55 -5.62
C ASN A 38 -0.69 -7.37 -4.96
N PHE A 39 -0.13 -8.42 -4.39
CA PHE A 39 1.23 -8.35 -3.82
C PHE A 39 2.27 -8.15 -4.92
N ALA A 40 2.16 -8.86 -6.05
CA ALA A 40 3.03 -8.67 -7.21
C ALA A 40 2.87 -7.27 -7.85
N ASP A 41 1.63 -6.78 -7.98
CA ASP A 41 1.34 -5.44 -8.49
C ASP A 41 1.99 -4.36 -7.59
N SER A 42 1.99 -4.57 -6.28
CA SER A 42 2.65 -3.67 -5.33
C SER A 42 4.16 -3.59 -5.53
N GLU A 43 4.83 -4.67 -5.99
CA GLU A 43 6.25 -4.63 -6.37
C GLU A 43 6.47 -3.76 -7.62
N VAL A 44 5.61 -3.91 -8.63
CA VAL A 44 5.67 -3.11 -9.86
C VAL A 44 5.45 -1.63 -9.56
N VAL A 45 4.42 -1.30 -8.78
CA VAL A 45 4.13 0.07 -8.35
C VAL A 45 5.29 0.64 -7.53
N ALA A 46 5.86 -0.14 -6.62
CA ALA A 46 7.01 0.28 -5.83
C ALA A 46 8.23 0.57 -6.70
N SER A 47 8.50 -0.21 -7.75
CA SER A 47 9.58 0.06 -8.70
C SER A 47 9.38 1.41 -9.40
N ILE A 48 8.18 1.66 -9.91
CA ILE A 48 7.86 2.93 -10.60
C ILE A 48 8.03 4.12 -9.65
N LEU A 49 7.56 4.01 -8.41
CA LEU A 49 7.71 5.07 -7.41
C LEU A 49 9.18 5.34 -7.07
N GLN A 50 9.98 4.29 -6.95
CA GLN A 50 11.43 4.41 -6.71
C GLN A 50 12.15 5.09 -7.88
N ASP A 51 11.82 4.73 -9.12
CA ASP A 51 12.36 5.40 -10.32
C ASP A 51 11.98 6.88 -10.38
N ASN A 52 10.87 7.27 -9.75
CA ASN A 52 10.41 8.65 -9.60
C ASN A 52 10.92 9.34 -8.31
N GLY A 53 11.90 8.75 -7.62
CA GLY A 53 12.57 9.36 -6.47
C GLY A 53 11.87 9.21 -5.13
N PHE A 54 10.89 8.30 -5.01
CA PHE A 54 10.29 7.95 -3.73
C PHE A 54 11.03 6.79 -3.05
N SER A 55 11.06 6.77 -1.72
CA SER A 55 11.64 5.67 -0.94
C SER A 55 10.57 4.87 -0.19
N PRO A 56 10.61 3.53 -0.20
CA PRO A 56 9.62 2.72 0.52
C PRO A 56 9.77 2.90 2.04
N THR A 57 8.67 2.86 2.77
CA THR A 57 8.64 2.84 4.24
C THR A 57 7.57 1.87 4.73
N VAL A 58 7.88 1.15 5.82
CA VAL A 58 6.89 0.39 6.59
C VAL A 58 6.24 1.21 7.71
N ASN A 59 6.83 2.36 8.03
CA ASN A 59 6.25 3.30 8.98
C ASN A 59 5.32 4.25 8.25
N ILE A 60 4.02 4.08 8.48
CA ILE A 60 2.96 4.88 7.88
C ILE A 60 3.01 6.36 8.29
N GLU A 61 3.47 6.67 9.50
CA GLU A 61 3.55 8.05 10.00
C GLU A 61 4.67 8.83 9.33
N MET A 62 5.69 8.13 8.82
CA MET A 62 6.80 8.72 8.07
C MET A 62 6.52 8.83 6.56
N SER A 63 5.34 8.43 6.09
CA SER A 63 5.00 8.43 4.67
C SER A 63 4.44 9.78 4.20
N ASP A 64 4.77 10.16 2.96
CA ASP A 64 4.17 11.27 2.23
C ASP A 64 3.10 10.80 1.23
N LEU A 65 3.13 9.51 0.90
CA LEU A 65 2.19 8.82 0.03
C LEU A 65 1.79 7.47 0.64
N ILE A 66 0.50 7.24 0.79
CA ILE A 66 -0.08 5.94 1.19
C ILE A 66 -0.88 5.37 0.02
N LEU A 67 -0.63 4.11 -0.33
CA LEU A 67 -1.37 3.37 -1.34
C LEU A 67 -1.97 2.11 -0.73
N ILE A 68 -3.27 1.93 -0.89
CA ILE A 68 -3.95 0.67 -0.56
C ILE A 68 -4.18 -0.09 -1.85
N ASN A 69 -3.48 -1.21 -2.07
CA ASN A 69 -3.76 -2.10 -3.20
C ASN A 69 -4.75 -3.17 -2.78
N THR A 70 -5.95 -3.19 -3.35
CA THR A 70 -7.02 -4.07 -2.91
C THR A 70 -7.76 -4.74 -4.07
N CYS A 71 -8.29 -5.94 -3.80
CA CYS A 71 -9.14 -6.69 -4.71
C CYS A 71 -10.60 -6.63 -4.23
N SER A 72 -11.54 -6.39 -5.15
CA SER A 72 -12.99 -6.32 -4.85
C SER A 72 -13.68 -7.69 -4.73
N ILE A 73 -12.95 -8.79 -4.90
CA ILE A 73 -13.55 -10.13 -4.98
C ILE A 73 -14.11 -10.61 -3.62
N ARG A 74 -13.84 -9.92 -2.50
CA ARG A 74 -14.27 -10.38 -1.16
C ARG A 74 -14.86 -9.28 -0.27
N GLU A 75 -16.02 -9.59 0.31
CA GLU A 75 -16.82 -8.71 1.20
C GLU A 75 -16.05 -8.26 2.47
N LYS A 76 -15.13 -9.10 2.97
CA LYS A 76 -14.28 -8.80 4.13
C LYS A 76 -13.16 -7.79 3.80
N ALA A 77 -12.67 -7.78 2.57
CA ALA A 77 -11.63 -6.85 2.14
C ALA A 77 -12.17 -5.42 2.10
N GLU A 78 -13.39 -5.23 1.61
CA GLU A 78 -14.04 -3.92 1.54
C GLU A 78 -14.22 -3.28 2.93
N GLN A 79 -14.77 -4.01 3.90
CA GLN A 79 -14.94 -3.49 5.26
C GLN A 79 -13.59 -3.11 5.91
N THR A 80 -12.55 -3.88 5.63
CA THR A 80 -11.19 -3.64 6.13
C THR A 80 -10.60 -2.38 5.51
N VAL A 81 -10.68 -2.23 4.18
CA VAL A 81 -10.21 -1.04 3.47
C VAL A 81 -10.95 0.21 3.94
N ARG A 82 -12.27 0.15 4.15
CA ARG A 82 -13.05 1.30 4.69
C ARG A 82 -12.57 1.73 6.09
N LYS A 83 -12.22 0.77 6.96
CA LYS A 83 -11.63 1.07 8.28
C LYS A 83 -10.25 1.73 8.14
N ARG A 84 -9.38 1.19 7.28
CA ARG A 84 -8.05 1.77 7.00
C ARG A 84 -8.14 3.19 6.43
N LEU A 85 -9.04 3.44 5.49
CA LEU A 85 -9.28 4.79 4.95
C LEU A 85 -9.71 5.78 6.04
N THR A 86 -10.45 5.34 7.05
CA THR A 86 -10.84 6.17 8.19
C THR A 86 -9.61 6.54 9.05
N GLU A 87 -8.68 5.61 9.24
CA GLU A 87 -7.41 5.86 9.93
C GLU A 87 -6.54 6.83 9.13
N PHE A 88 -6.45 6.64 7.81
CA PHE A 88 -5.63 7.50 6.94
C PHE A 88 -6.20 8.91 6.83
N LYS A 89 -7.52 9.06 6.94
CA LYS A 89 -8.16 10.37 7.07
C LYS A 89 -7.72 11.12 8.32
N LYS A 90 -7.42 10.41 9.43
CA LYS A 90 -6.85 11.04 10.63
C LYS A 90 -5.40 11.46 10.39
N LEU A 91 -4.58 10.60 9.78
CA LEU A 91 -3.19 10.94 9.41
C LEU A 91 -3.12 12.14 8.46
N LYS A 92 -3.99 12.20 7.45
CA LYS A 92 -4.07 13.32 6.50
C LYS A 92 -4.52 14.64 7.14
N ARG A 93 -5.26 14.59 8.26
CA ARG A 93 -5.57 15.79 9.04
C ARG A 93 -4.36 16.32 9.79
N ALA A 94 -3.48 15.43 10.26
CA ALA A 94 -2.22 15.78 10.93
C ALA A 94 -1.15 16.25 9.93
N ASN A 95 -1.06 15.61 8.77
CA ASN A 95 -0.17 15.98 7.67
C ASN A 95 -0.99 16.31 6.40
N ARG A 96 -1.23 17.59 6.12
CA ARG A 96 -2.00 18.02 4.94
C ARG A 96 -1.29 17.75 3.61
N GLY A 97 0.03 17.51 3.63
CA GLY A 97 0.82 17.11 2.46
C GLY A 97 0.68 15.63 2.10
N LEU A 98 0.10 14.81 2.99
CA LEU A 98 -0.07 13.38 2.79
C LEU A 98 -1.07 13.07 1.66
N LEU A 99 -0.59 12.32 0.67
CA LEU A 99 -1.42 11.76 -0.38
C LEU A 99 -1.87 10.34 0.01
N VAL A 100 -3.12 10.01 -0.28
CA VAL A 100 -3.70 8.69 -0.03
C VAL A 100 -4.40 8.25 -1.31
N GLY A 101 -4.00 7.10 -1.84
CA GLY A 101 -4.57 6.49 -3.04
C GLY A 101 -5.04 5.06 -2.78
N VAL A 102 -6.01 4.61 -3.58
CA VAL A 102 -6.50 3.23 -3.60
C VAL A 102 -6.23 2.68 -5.00
N LEU A 103 -5.71 1.47 -5.06
CA LEU A 103 -5.34 0.74 -6.28
C LEU A 103 -6.11 -0.59 -6.34
N GLY A 104 -6.19 -1.16 -7.53
CA GLY A 104 -6.80 -2.46 -7.78
C GLY A 104 -8.31 -2.38 -8.03
N CYS A 105 -9.00 -3.52 -7.93
CA CYS A 105 -10.36 -3.68 -8.44
C CYS A 105 -11.46 -3.04 -7.59
N MET A 106 -11.11 -2.47 -6.42
CA MET A 106 -12.02 -1.74 -5.53
C MET A 106 -11.86 -0.21 -5.65
N ALA A 107 -11.01 0.26 -6.59
CA ALA A 107 -10.78 1.69 -6.85
C ALA A 107 -11.97 2.35 -7.56
#